data_AF-A0A2T5VCB9-F1
#
_entry.id   AF-A0A2T5VCB9-F1
#
_cell.length_a   1.000
_cell.length_b   1.000
_cell.length_c   1.000
_cell.angle_alpha   90.00
_cell.angle_beta   90.00
_cell.angle_gamma   90.00
#
_symmetry.space_group_name_H-M   'P 1'
#
loop_
_entity.id
_entity.type
_entity.pdbx_description
1 polymer ?
#
loop_
_entity_poly.entity_id
_entity_poly.type
_entity_poly.pdbx_seq_one_letter_code
_entity_poly.pdbx_strand_id
1 'polypeptide(L)' 'MTSYTLDHIRALVVLSETTLSRTKTGYAREDRALHRAFEVDGAVVADLITAGLVECDEDDEGAYCGLTDAGYELMGAH' A
#
# COMPACT_ATOMS: atom_id res chain seq x y z
N MET A 1 -14.57 14.95 6.39
CA MET A 1 -14.08 14.62 5.03
C MET A 1 -12.61 14.31 5.17
N THR A 2 -12.23 13.04 5.04
CA THR A 2 -10.82 12.64 5.03
C THR A 2 -10.23 13.13 3.71
N SER A 3 -9.20 13.98 3.77
CA SER A 3 -8.51 14.46 2.57
C SER A 3 -7.30 13.58 2.33
N TYR A 4 -7.25 12.87 1.22
CA TYR A 4 -6.08 12.09 0.83
C TYR A 4 -5.00 13.01 0.25
N THR A 5 -3.75 12.82 0.66
CA THR A 5 -2.61 13.51 0.07
C THR A 5 -2.17 12.82 -1.22
N LEU A 6 -1.28 13.45 -1.99
CA LEU A 6 -0.70 12.84 -3.19
C LEU A 6 -0.01 11.50 -2.89
N ASP A 7 0.61 11.38 -1.72
CA ASP A 7 1.31 10.14 -1.32
C ASP A 7 0.34 9.02 -0.97
N HIS A 8 -0.82 9.32 -0.38
CA HIS A 8 -1.91 8.36 -0.22
C HIS A 8 -2.37 7.81 -1.56
N ILE A 9 -2.61 8.71 -2.53
CA ILE A 9 -3.08 8.31 -3.87
C ILE A 9 -2.04 7.43 -4.56
N ARG A 10 -0.74 7.78 -4.48
CA ARG A 10 0.33 6.97 -5.05
C ARG A 10 0.41 5.59 -4.41
N ALA A 11 0.28 5.51 -3.09
CA ALA A 11 0.27 4.23 -2.38
C ALA A 11 -0.91 3.35 -2.82
N LEU A 12 -2.12 3.90 -2.93
CA LEU A 12 -3.30 3.19 -3.40
C LEU A 12 -3.16 2.70 -4.86
N VAL A 13 -2.60 3.52 -5.76
CA VAL A 13 -2.31 3.10 -7.14
C VAL A 13 -1.37 1.91 -7.15
N VAL A 14 -0.27 1.95 -6.38
CA VAL A 14 0.67 0.83 -6.37
C VAL A 14 0.04 -0.42 -5.76
N LEU A 15 -0.71 -0.28 -4.65
CA LEU A 15 -1.41 -1.40 -4.01
C LEU A 15 -2.52 -2.00 -4.90
N SER A 16 -3.05 -1.25 -5.87
CA SER A 16 -4.00 -1.79 -6.85
C SER A 16 -3.35 -2.73 -7.86
N GLU A 17 -2.04 -2.60 -8.08
CA GLU A 17 -1.29 -3.40 -9.06
C GLU A 17 -0.49 -4.54 -8.40
N THR A 18 -0.20 -4.45 -7.10
CA THR A 18 0.72 -5.35 -6.40
C THR A 18 0.60 -5.27 -4.89
N THR A 19 1.19 -6.23 -4.17
CA THR A 19 1.37 -6.13 -2.72
C THR A 19 2.63 -5.34 -2.37
N LEU A 20 2.62 -4.67 -1.22
CA LEU A 20 3.79 -4.01 -0.66
C LEU A 20 4.37 -4.82 0.50
N SER A 21 5.68 -5.02 0.53
CA SER A 21 6.40 -5.71 1.61
C SER A 21 7.11 -4.70 2.52
N ARG A 22 7.11 -4.94 3.82
CA ARG A 22 7.77 -4.06 4.79
C ARG A 22 9.29 -4.11 4.65
N THR A 23 9.91 -2.93 4.66
CA THR A 23 11.37 -2.75 4.63
C THR A 23 11.86 -2.08 5.91
N LYS A 24 13.16 -1.80 6.00
CA LYS A 24 13.75 -1.08 7.15
C LYS A 24 13.25 0.36 7.30
N THR A 25 12.71 0.96 6.24
CA THR A 25 12.36 2.39 6.18
C THR A 25 10.88 2.65 5.87
N GLY A 26 10.10 1.62 5.56
CA GLY A 26 8.68 1.75 5.24
C GLY A 26 8.12 0.47 4.60
N TYR A 27 7.39 0.63 3.50
CA TYR A 27 6.89 -0.46 2.68
C TYR A 27 7.35 -0.29 1.23
N ALA A 28 7.77 -1.36 0.57
CA ALA A 28 8.20 -1.32 -0.81
C ALA A 28 7.68 -2.51 -1.60
N ARG A 29 7.47 -2.29 -2.90
CA ARG A 29 7.21 -3.39 -3.83
C ARG A 29 8.50 -4.17 -4.07
N GLU A 30 8.55 -5.45 -3.71
CA GLU A 30 9.58 -6.36 -4.18
C GLU A 30 9.20 -6.90 -5.56
N ASP A 31 9.46 -6.12 -6.62
CA ASP A 31 9.39 -6.66 -7.98
C ASP A 31 10.72 -6.42 -8.70
N ARG A 32 11.44 -7.53 -8.92
CA ARG A 32 12.72 -7.59 -9.64
C ARG A 32 12.61 -7.06 -11.08
N ALA A 33 11.40 -6.93 -11.63
CA ALA A 33 11.16 -6.54 -13.01
C ALA A 33 11.02 -5.02 -13.24
N LEU A 34 10.75 -4.22 -12.20
CA LEU A 34 10.59 -2.77 -12.35
C LEU A 34 11.87 -2.02 -12.01
N HIS A 35 12.31 -1.14 -12.90
CA HIS A 35 13.53 -0.34 -12.79
C HIS A 35 13.57 0.64 -11.60
N ARG A 36 12.52 0.74 -10.78
CA ARG A 36 12.46 1.62 -9.61
C ARG A 36 11.72 0.95 -8.45
N ALA A 37 12.41 0.81 -7.32
CA ALA A 37 11.76 0.56 -6.04
C ALA A 37 10.84 1.73 -5.73
N PHE A 38 9.55 1.43 -5.51
CA PHE A 38 8.61 2.38 -4.97
C PHE A 38 8.53 2.15 -3.47
N GLU A 39 8.81 3.20 -2.71
CA GLU A 39 8.79 3.18 -1.25
C GLU A 39 7.64 4.06 -0.76
N VAL A 40 6.85 3.51 0.15
CA VAL A 40 5.76 4.19 0.84
C VAL A 40 6.16 4.35 2.28
N ASP A 41 6.04 5.58 2.79
CA ASP A 41 6.23 5.87 4.21
C ASP A 41 5.22 5.06 5.04
N GLY A 42 5.69 4.45 6.12
CA GLY A 42 4.84 3.67 7.03
C GLY A 42 3.67 4.47 7.61
N ALA A 43 3.81 5.80 7.77
CA ALA A 43 2.72 6.67 8.21
C ALA A 43 1.57 6.72 7.19
N VAL A 44 1.89 6.76 5.89
CA VAL A 44 0.86 6.75 4.82
C VAL A 44 0.13 5.41 4.82
N VAL A 45 0.85 4.30 5.00
CA VAL A 45 0.21 2.98 5.10
C VAL A 45 -0.69 2.89 6.33
N ALA A 46 -0.24 3.38 7.49
CA ALA A 46 -1.03 3.40 8.72
C ALA A 46 -2.32 4.24 8.58
N ASP A 47 -2.25 5.38 7.91
CA ASP A 47 -3.42 6.22 7.63
C ASP A 47 -4.43 5.50 6.73
N LEU A 48 -3.96 4.77 5.72
CA LEU A 48 -4.82 3.99 4.82
C LEU A 48 -5.45 2.76 5.49
N ILE A 49 -4.72 2.10 6.41
CA ILE A 49 -5.27 1.04 7.27
C ILE A 49 -6.37 1.62 8.16
N THR A 50 -6.11 2.77 8.79
CA THR A 50 -7.09 3.45 9.66
C THR A 50 -8.33 3.87 8.88
N ALA A 51 -8.18 4.20 7.60
CA ALA A 51 -9.28 4.48 6.69
C ALA A 51 -10.03 3.22 6.19
N GLY A 52 -9.54 2.02 6.50
CA GLY A 52 -10.13 0.75 6.07
C GLY A 52 -9.94 0.45 4.58
N LEU A 53 -8.93 1.06 3.94
CA LEU A 53 -8.66 0.88 2.51
C LEU A 53 -7.57 -0.15 2.24
N VAL A 54 -6.67 -0.34 3.20
CA VAL A 54 -5.52 -1.24 3.12
C VAL A 54 -5.57 -2.20 4.30
N GLU A 55 -5.24 -3.45 4.04
CA GLU A 55 -4.99 -4.45 5.07
C GLU A 55 -3.55 -4.94 4.97
N CYS A 56 -2.97 -5.32 6.11
CA CYS A 56 -1.63 -5.89 6.15
C CYS A 56 -1.62 -7.13 7.05
N ASP A 57 -0.98 -8.17 6.56
CA ASP A 57 -0.71 -9.40 7.29
C ASP A 57 0.80 -9.54 7.55
N GLU A 58 1.16 -10.10 8.70
CA GLU A 58 2.56 -10.39 9.05
C GLU A 58 2.74 -11.90 9.25
N ASP A 59 3.80 -12.45 8.67
CA ASP A 59 4.24 -13.84 8.83
C ASP A 59 5.74 -13.93 9.19
N ASP A 60 6.29 -15.15 9.18
CA ASP A 60 7.70 -15.39 9.49
C ASP A 60 8.67 -14.81 8.44
N GLU A 61 8.19 -14.47 7.24
CA GLU A 61 8.97 -13.94 6.12
C GLU A 61 8.91 -12.40 6.05
N GLY A 62 7.83 -11.79 6.54
CA GLY A 62 7.70 -10.33 6.62
C GLY A 62 6.27 -9.84 6.83
N ALA A 63 6.07 -8.54 6.60
CA ALA A 63 4.76 -7.91 6.63
C ALA A 63 4.38 -7.45 5.23
N TYR A 64 3.18 -7.82 4.78
CA TYR A 64 2.69 -7.58 3.43
C TYR A 64 1.36 -6.83 3.49
N CYS A 65 1.19 -5.84 2.62
CA CYS A 65 -0.01 -5.03 2.55
C CYS A 65 -0.67 -5.12 1.17
N GLY A 66 -2.00 -5.14 1.15
CA GLY A 66 -2.85 -5.14 -0.03
C GLY A 66 -4.05 -4.21 0.11
N LEU A 67 -4.74 -3.93 -1.00
CA LEU A 67 -6.02 -3.24 -0.93
C LEU A 67 -7.11 -4.17 -0.39
N THR A 68 -7.97 -3.60 0.44
CA THR A 68 -9.28 -4.20 0.77
C THR A 68 -10.26 -4.03 -0.39
N ASP A 69 -11.42 -4.69 -0.32
CA ASP A 69 -12.54 -4.46 -1.26
C ASP A 69 -12.93 -2.98 -1.35
N ALA A 70 -13.00 -2.28 -0.21
CA ALA A 70 -13.29 -0.84 -0.17
C ALA A 70 -12.20 0.00 -0.83
N GLY A 71 -10.94 -0.43 -0.73
CA GLY A 71 -9.80 0.17 -1.43
C GLY A 71 -9.93 0.05 -2.94
N TYR A 72 -10.28 -1.14 -3.45
CA TYR A 72 -10.52 -1.36 -4.88
C TYR A 72 -11.72 -0.56 -5.41
N GLU A 73 -12.83 -0.53 -4.66
CA GLU A 73 -14.02 0.27 -5.01
C GLU A 73 -13.69 1.76 -5.10
N LEU A 74 -12.93 2.31 -4.14
CA LEU A 74 -12.49 3.70 -4.16
C LEU A 74 -11.66 4.03 -5.41
N MET A 75 -10.81 3.09 -5.84
CA MET A 75 -9.96 3.23 -7.02
C MET A 75 -10.73 3.03 -8.34
N GLY A 76 -11.95 2.50 -8.28
CA GLY A 76 -12.70 2.09 -9.48
C GLY A 76 -12.01 0.95 -10.24
N ALA A 77 -11.19 0.15 -9.56
CA ALA A 77 -10.45 -0.97 -10.13
C ALA A 77 -11.22 -2.27 -9.84
N HIS A 78 -11.71 -2.92 -10.91
CA HIS A 78 -12.34 -4.24 -10.91
C HIS A 78 -11.69 -5.14 -11.96
#